data_AF-A0A8T4Z1K7-F1
#
_entry.id   AF-A0A8T4Z1K7-F1
#
_cell.length_a   1.000
_cell.length_b   1.000
_cell.length_c   1.000
_cell.angle_alpha   90.00
_cell.angle_beta   90.00
_cell.angle_gamma   90.00
#
_symmetry.space_group_name_H-M   'P 1'
#
loop_
_entity.id
_entity.type
_entity.pdbx_description
1 polymer ?
#
loop_
_entity_poly.entity_id
_entity_poly.type
_entity_poly.pdbx_seq_one_letter_code
_entity_poly.pdbx_strand_id
1 'polypeptide(L)'
;MRTTLVTMDIREAILRAGFKWRPYVLRAYCDTNMIIAESKGKISHPYLQFIIGHKGDIEARYSTNKGVLPLYMIEDMRKSHKECEPFLSTATQPLEQSTIIKEAKIEDG
;
A
#
# COMPACT_ATOMS: atom_id res chain seq x y z
N MET A 1 -19.30 -17.16 -0.30
CA MET A 1 -18.30 -16.43 0.51
C MET A 1 -18.94 -15.13 0.99
N ARG A 2 -19.17 -14.95 2.30
CA ARG A 2 -19.94 -13.83 2.89
C ARG A 2 -19.02 -12.62 3.09
N THR A 3 -18.75 -11.87 2.02
CA THR A 3 -17.90 -10.67 2.02
C THR A 3 -18.41 -9.55 2.95
N THR A 4 -19.69 -9.61 3.34
CA THR A 4 -20.33 -8.69 4.27
C THR A 4 -19.84 -8.83 5.70
N LEU A 5 -19.50 -10.05 6.15
CA LEU A 5 -19.01 -10.30 7.52
C LEU A 5 -17.63 -9.66 7.73
N VAL A 6 -16.71 -9.86 6.79
CA VAL A 6 -15.36 -9.26 6.84
C VAL A 6 -15.43 -7.73 6.87
N THR A 7 -16.32 -7.13 6.07
CA THR A 7 -16.51 -5.67 6.07
C THR A 7 -17.04 -5.17 7.41
N MET A 8 -17.90 -5.95 8.06
CA MET A 8 -18.47 -5.64 9.37
C MET A 8 -17.40 -5.73 10.47
N ASP A 9 -16.59 -6.80 10.48
CA ASP A 9 -15.51 -7.00 11.44
C ASP A 9 -14.47 -5.86 11.36
N ILE A 10 -14.08 -5.48 10.14
CA ILE A 10 -13.15 -4.35 9.92
C ILE A 10 -13.78 -3.04 10.43
N ARG A 11 -15.07 -2.81 10.13
CA ARG A 11 -15.77 -1.61 10.58
C ARG A 11 -15.85 -1.55 12.11
N GLU A 12 -16.12 -2.69 12.75
CA GLU A 12 -16.17 -2.76 14.21
C GLU A 12 -14.80 -2.48 14.84
N ALA A 13 -13.72 -3.04 14.28
CA ALA A 13 -12.36 -2.76 14.74
C ALA A 13 -12.01 -1.26 14.64
N ILE A 14 -12.37 -0.61 13.53
CA ILE A 14 -12.16 0.84 13.32
C ILE A 14 -12.95 1.66 14.36
N LEU A 15 -14.22 1.29 14.62
CA LEU A 15 -15.06 1.96 15.61
C LEU A 15 -14.53 1.78 17.04
N ARG A 16 -14.06 0.59 17.40
CA ARG A 16 -13.42 0.31 18.70
C ARG A 16 -12.13 1.11 18.88
N ALA A 17 -11.39 1.37 17.80
CA ALA A 17 -10.23 2.26 17.81
C ALA A 17 -10.60 3.76 17.88
N GLY A 18 -11.89 4.12 17.92
CA GLY A 18 -12.37 5.50 18.06
C GLY A 18 -12.54 6.26 16.74
N PHE A 19 -12.32 5.61 15.60
CA PHE A 19 -12.43 6.24 14.29
C PHE A 19 -13.79 5.96 13.65
N LYS A 20 -14.33 6.94 12.91
CA LYS A 20 -15.59 6.81 12.15
C LYS A 20 -15.36 6.47 10.67
N TRP A 21 -14.20 5.91 10.35
CA TRP A 21 -13.78 5.71 8.96
C TRP A 21 -14.54 4.57 8.28
N ARG A 22 -14.66 4.68 6.96
CA ARG A 22 -15.16 3.58 6.12
C ARG A 22 -13.99 2.64 5.80
N PRO A 23 -14.22 1.31 5.66
CA PRO A 23 -13.14 0.34 5.44
C PRO A 23 -12.22 0.65 4.25
N TYR A 24 -12.73 1.27 3.18
CA TYR A 24 -11.92 1.66 2.01
C TYR A 24 -10.83 2.70 2.33
N VAL A 25 -10.92 3.42 3.45
CA VAL A 25 -9.90 4.40 3.87
C VAL A 25 -8.57 3.69 4.14
N LEU A 26 -8.59 2.46 4.68
CA LEU A 26 -7.38 1.67 4.89
C LEU A 26 -6.69 1.31 3.57
N ARG A 27 -7.47 1.05 2.52
CA ARG A 27 -6.95 0.81 1.18
C ARG A 27 -6.30 2.07 0.60
N ALA A 28 -6.94 3.23 0.73
CA ALA A 28 -6.38 4.50 0.26
C ALA A 28 -5.08 4.89 0.99
N TYR A 29 -5.03 4.64 2.30
CA TYR A 29 -3.81 4.81 3.10
C TYR A 29 -2.67 3.91 2.60
N CYS A 30 -2.96 2.62 2.40
CA CYS A 30 -2.00 1.67 1.86
C CYS A 30 -1.47 2.08 0.47
N ASP A 31 -2.37 2.46 -0.44
CA ASP A 31 -2.04 2.89 -1.80
C ASP A 31 -1.10 4.11 -1.79
N THR A 32 -1.44 5.13 -1.00
CA THR A 32 -0.62 6.35 -0.87
C THR A 32 0.77 6.04 -0.32
N ASN A 33 0.87 5.19 0.71
CA ASN A 33 2.17 4.80 1.28
C ASN A 33 2.99 3.93 0.34
N MET A 34 2.37 3.08 -0.47
CA MET A 34 3.07 2.34 -1.50
C MET A 34 3.60 3.24 -2.61
N ILE A 35 2.86 4.31 -2.99
CA ILE A 35 3.36 5.32 -3.94
C ILE A 35 4.59 6.04 -3.38
N ILE A 36 4.60 6.35 -2.07
CA ILE A 36 5.79 6.92 -1.40
C ILE A 36 6.96 5.92 -1.43
N ALA A 37 6.70 4.64 -1.19
CA ALA A 37 7.71 3.59 -1.26
C ALA A 37 8.26 3.40 -2.69
N GLU A 38 7.40 3.52 -3.71
CA GLU A 38 7.78 3.53 -5.12
C GLU A 38 8.71 4.70 -5.44
N SER A 39 8.36 5.91 -5.00
CA SER A 39 9.19 7.11 -5.15
C SER A 39 10.59 6.95 -4.52
N LYS A 40 10.70 6.16 -3.45
CA LYS A 40 11.96 5.82 -2.78
C LYS A 40 12.66 4.59 -3.37
N GLY A 41 12.16 4.04 -4.49
CA GLY A 41 12.74 2.90 -5.20
C GLY A 41 12.61 1.55 -4.48
N LYS A 42 11.68 1.41 -3.53
CA LYS A 42 11.48 0.17 -2.76
C LYS A 42 10.56 -0.84 -3.44
N ILE A 43 9.68 -0.38 -4.33
CA ILE A 43 8.78 -1.21 -5.11
C ILE A 43 8.63 -0.62 -6.51
N SER A 44 8.43 -1.47 -7.51
CA SER A 44 8.19 -1.04 -8.89
C SER A 44 6.71 -0.72 -9.12
N HIS A 45 6.44 0.21 -10.05
CA HIS A 45 5.08 0.58 -10.45
C HIS A 45 4.19 -0.63 -10.81
N PRO A 46 4.67 -1.63 -11.59
CA PRO A 46 3.85 -2.77 -11.96
C PRO A 46 3.51 -3.67 -10.76
N TYR A 47 4.42 -3.80 -9.79
CA TYR A 47 4.16 -4.58 -8.58
C TYR A 47 3.13 -3.89 -7.68
N LEU A 48 3.20 -2.56 -7.55
CA LEU A 48 2.21 -1.77 -6.81
C LEU A 48 0.83 -1.90 -7.46
N GLN A 49 0.73 -1.68 -8.77
CA GLN A 49 -0.53 -1.83 -9.52
C GLN A 49 -1.13 -3.23 -9.35
N PHE A 50 -0.30 -4.28 -9.35
CA PHE A 50 -0.73 -5.64 -9.10
C PHE A 50 -1.25 -5.85 -7.67
N ILE A 51 -0.52 -5.37 -6.64
CA ILE A 51 -0.90 -5.54 -5.23
C ILE A 51 -2.20 -4.81 -4.91
N ILE A 52 -2.38 -3.59 -5.41
CA ILE A 52 -3.61 -2.84 -5.22
C ILE A 52 -4.74 -3.42 -6.08
N GLY A 53 -4.42 -4.19 -7.12
CA GLY A 53 -5.41 -4.71 -8.07
C GLY A 53 -5.98 -3.59 -8.95
N HIS A 54 -5.16 -2.58 -9.24
CA HIS A 54 -5.47 -1.61 -10.29
C HIS A 54 -5.34 -2.28 -11.66
N LYS A 55 -6.09 -1.79 -12.64
CA LYS A 55 -5.95 -2.25 -14.02
C LYS A 55 -4.53 -1.88 -14.48
N GLY A 56 -3.64 -2.86 -14.48
CA GLY A 56 -2.25 -2.66 -14.87
C GLY A 56 -2.12 -2.18 -16.31
N ASP A 57 -0.94 -1.63 -16.62
CA ASP A 57 -0.61 -1.20 -17.98
C ASP A 57 -0.58 -2.39 -18.97
N ILE A 58 -0.58 -2.12 -20.27
CA ILE A 58 -0.61 -3.14 -21.33
C ILE A 58 0.53 -4.17 -21.20
N GLU A 59 1.65 -3.80 -20.57
CA GLU A 59 2.79 -4.67 -20.26
C GLU A 59 2.52 -5.69 -19.15
N ALA A 60 1.60 -5.40 -18.22
CA ALA A 60 1.17 -6.37 -17.20
C ALA A 60 0.56 -7.62 -17.84
N ARG A 61 0.00 -7.47 -19.06
CA ARG A 61 -0.54 -8.54 -19.90
C ARG A 61 0.52 -9.53 -20.38
N TYR A 62 1.79 -9.12 -20.43
CA TYR A 62 2.90 -9.92 -20.94
C TYR A 62 3.88 -10.42 -19.86
N SER A 63 3.84 -9.85 -18.64
CA SER A 63 4.67 -10.28 -17.49
C SER A 63 3.85 -11.02 -16.40
N THR A 64 2.81 -10.38 -15.86
CA THR A 64 2.02 -10.88 -14.72
C THR A 64 0.74 -11.66 -15.10
N ASN A 65 0.37 -11.66 -16.39
CA ASN A 65 -0.95 -12.14 -16.85
C ASN A 65 -0.91 -13.45 -17.67
N LYS A 66 0.17 -14.22 -17.62
CA LYS A 66 0.19 -15.61 -18.15
C LYS A 66 -0.32 -16.64 -17.13
N GLY A 67 -1.27 -16.26 -16.28
CA GLY A 67 -1.95 -17.17 -15.34
C GLY A 67 -1.06 -17.80 -14.26
N VAL A 68 0.26 -17.64 -14.33
CA VAL A 68 1.24 -18.16 -13.38
C VAL A 68 2.33 -17.09 -13.26
N LEU A 69 2.34 -16.36 -12.14
CA LEU A 69 3.51 -15.57 -11.79
C LEU A 69 4.67 -16.55 -11.53
N PRO A 70 5.84 -16.37 -12.15
CA PRO A 70 7.01 -17.18 -11.82
C PRO A 70 7.34 -17.09 -10.33
N LEU A 71 7.79 -18.19 -9.72
CA LEU A 71 8.06 -18.23 -8.28
C LEU A 71 9.05 -17.14 -7.83
N TYR A 72 10.07 -16.86 -8.64
CA TYR A 72 11.05 -15.80 -8.37
C TYR A 72 10.40 -14.42 -8.28
N MET A 73 9.39 -14.14 -9.10
CA MET A 73 8.68 -12.86 -9.10
C MET A 73 7.78 -12.73 -7.87
N ILE A 74 7.16 -13.84 -7.44
CA ILE A 74 6.39 -13.86 -6.18
C ILE A 74 7.29 -13.61 -4.97
N GLU A 75 8.46 -14.24 -4.93
CA GLU A 75 9.45 -14.03 -3.87
C GLU A 75 9.97 -12.59 -3.86
N ASP A 76 10.26 -12.02 -5.02
CA ASP A 76 10.67 -10.64 -5.17
C ASP A 76 9.58 -9.67 -4.71
N MET A 77 8.31 -9.88 -5.10
CA MET A 77 7.19 -9.09 -4.63
C MET A 77 6.98 -9.19 -3.11
N ARG A 78 7.16 -10.38 -2.52
CA ARG A 78 7.12 -10.56 -1.06
C ARG A 78 8.26 -9.80 -0.37
N LYS A 79 9.46 -9.81 -0.96
CA LYS A 79 10.61 -9.05 -0.47
C LYS A 79 10.36 -7.55 -0.54
N SER A 80 9.92 -7.03 -1.69
CA SER A 80 9.56 -5.61 -1.86
C SER A 80 8.46 -5.18 -0.90
N HIS A 81 7.42 -6.01 -0.69
CA HIS A 81 6.39 -5.72 0.30
C HIS A 81 6.96 -5.62 1.72
N LYS A 82 7.89 -6.50 2.09
CA LYS A 82 8.59 -6.43 3.38
C LYS A 82 9.44 -5.16 3.51
N GLU A 83 10.08 -4.73 2.44
CA GLU A 83 10.82 -3.45 2.41
C GLU A 83 9.90 -2.22 2.51
N CYS A 84 8.62 -2.37 2.16
CA CYS A 84 7.60 -1.34 2.32
C CYS A 84 7.00 -1.29 3.74
N GLU A 85 7.29 -2.27 4.60
CA GLU A 85 6.80 -2.32 5.98
C GLU A 85 6.98 -1.01 6.78
N PRO A 86 8.13 -0.29 6.69
CA PRO A 86 8.33 0.97 7.40
C PRO A 86 7.38 2.10 6.97
N PHE A 87 6.78 2.00 5.78
CA PHE A 87 5.82 2.98 5.26
C PHE A 87 4.37 2.61 5.62
N LEU A 88 4.12 1.34 5.92
CA LEU A 88 2.78 0.81 6.19
C LEU A 88 2.49 0.67 7.69
N SER A 89 3.54 0.42 8.49
CA SER A 89 3.42 0.27 9.92
C SER A 89 3.38 1.63 10.62
N THR A 90 2.46 1.77 11.57
CA THR A 90 2.42 2.90 12.51
C THR A 90 3.25 2.65 13.76
N ALA A 91 3.82 1.45 13.92
CA ALA A 91 4.76 1.16 14.99
C ALA A 91 6.08 1.87 14.68
N THR A 92 6.46 2.80 15.55
CA THR A 92 7.64 3.66 15.39
C THR A 92 8.91 2.82 15.22
N GLN A 93 9.42 2.70 14.00
CA GLN A 93 10.84 2.51 13.78
C GLN A 93 11.49 3.90 13.70
N PRO A 94 12.56 4.16 14.47
CA PRO A 94 13.16 5.49 14.54
C PRO A 94 13.95 5.75 13.25
N LEU A 95 13.31 6.22 12.18
CA LEU A 95 14.00 6.78 11.01
C LEU A 95 13.16 7.85 10.31
N GLU A 96 13.61 9.11 10.44
CA GLU A 96 13.64 10.10 9.36
C GLU A 96 12.29 10.49 8.70
N GLN A 97 11.22 10.64 9.48
CA GLN A 97 9.97 11.30 9.02
C GLN A 97 9.97 12.83 9.20
N SER A 98 11.12 13.45 9.46
CA SER A 98 11.23 14.90 9.72
C SER A 98 11.33 15.80 8.49
N THR A 99 11.47 15.27 7.27
CA THR A 99 11.75 16.11 6.08
C THR A 99 10.54 16.46 5.23
N ILE A 100 9.49 15.64 5.15
CA ILE A 100 8.40 15.87 4.16
C ILE A 100 7.31 16.84 4.70
N ILE A 101 7.11 16.92 6.02
CA ILE A 101 6.06 17.80 6.59
C ILE A 101 6.49 19.28 6.61
N LYS A 102 7.78 19.59 6.45
CA LYS A 102 8.26 20.98 6.47
C LYS A 102 8.06 21.73 5.16
N GLU A 103 7.92 21.05 4.03
CA GLU A 103 7.84 21.72 2.72
C GLU A 103 6.41 22.13 2.34
N ALA A 104 5.38 21.43 2.82
CA ALA A 104 3.98 21.76 2.52
C ALA A 104 3.40 22.96 3.31
N LYS A 105 4.23 23.67 4.09
CA LYS A 105 3.77 24.75 4.98
C LYS A 105 4.39 26.11 4.70
N ILE A 106 5.19 26.25 3.63
CA ILE A 106 5.92 27.49 3.34
C ILE A 106 5.28 28.32 2.21
N GLU A 107 4.32 27.78 1.45
CA GLU A 107 3.76 28.52 0.29
C GLU A 107 2.43 29.24 0.53
N ASP A 108 1.87 29.19 1.75
CA ASP A 108 0.70 30.00 2.13
C ASP A 108 1.05 30.92 3.33
N GLY A 109 1.79 32.00 3.04
CA GLY A 109 2.15 33.05 3.99
C GLY A 109 2.37 34.39 3.32
#